data_AF-A0A4P6YRS2-F1
#
_entry.id   AF-A0A4P6YRS2-F1
#
_cell.length_a   1.000
_cell.length_b   1.000
_cell.length_c   1.000
_cell.angle_alpha   90.00
_cell.angle_beta   90.00
_cell.angle_gamma   90.00
#
_symmetry.space_group_name_H-M   'P 1'
#
loop_
_entity.id
_entity.type
_entity.pdbx_description
1 polymer ?
#
loop_
_entity_poly.entity_id
_entity_poly.type
_entity_poly.pdbx_seq_one_letter_code
_entity_poly.pdbx_strand_id
1 'polypeptide(L)'
;MIKRILNLLLKNILHTAIGMWAIFVAIYVFIHNDYLSIVAIDNLSKNKNVILYTGFVDEWQFGVVVLVGGLLMLAGVLKNNEALMTASTFYLIAINGALLTVFSLRAFMNGYFNITWAYAFLATVTMIGLLFKGGNHDRFD
;
A
#
# COMPACT_ATOMS: atom_id res chain seq x y z
N MET A 1 11.53 -27.48 8.30
CA MET A 1 11.51 -26.29 7.42
C MET A 1 10.22 -25.48 7.58
N ILE A 2 9.04 -26.08 7.36
CA ILE A 2 7.73 -25.39 7.44
C ILE A 2 7.47 -24.74 8.81
N LYS A 3 7.70 -25.45 9.93
CA LYS A 3 7.57 -24.88 11.29
C LYS A 3 8.42 -23.62 11.51
N ARG A 4 9.64 -23.58 10.94
CA ARG A 4 10.54 -22.43 11.06
C ARG A 4 10.00 -21.22 10.29
N ILE A 5 9.49 -21.44 9.08
CA ILE A 5 8.87 -20.38 8.27
C ILE A 5 7.63 -19.83 8.98
N LEU A 6 6.75 -20.70 9.47
CA LEU A 6 5.57 -20.30 10.24
C LEU A 6 5.94 -19.47 11.47
N ASN A 7 6.95 -19.89 12.23
CA ASN A 7 7.39 -19.12 13.39
C ASN A 7 7.91 -17.72 13.02
N LEU A 8 8.61 -17.57 11.90
CA LEU A 8 9.10 -16.26 11.44
C LEU A 8 7.94 -15.34 11.01
N LEU A 9 6.94 -15.90 10.31
CA LEU A 9 5.75 -15.17 9.90
C LEU A 9 4.91 -14.73 11.12
N LEU A 10 4.73 -15.61 12.10
CA LEU A 10 3.98 -15.32 13.33
C LEU A 10 4.71 -14.33 14.23
N LYS A 11 6.04 -14.47 14.38
CA LYS A 11 6.85 -13.51 15.16
C LYS A 11 6.75 -12.10 14.58
N ASN A 12 6.75 -11.99 13.25
CA ASN A 12 6.66 -10.72 12.53
C ASN A 12 5.27 -10.55 11.90
N ILE A 13 4.20 -10.87 12.63
CA ILE A 13 2.84 -10.96 12.07
C ILE A 13 2.39 -9.67 11.37
N LEU A 14 2.79 -8.52 11.92
CA LEU A 14 2.35 -7.23 11.41
C LEU A 14 3.09 -6.84 10.11
N HIS A 15 4.40 -7.06 10.05
CA HIS A 15 5.19 -6.94 8.82
C HIS A 15 4.72 -7.94 7.74
N THR A 16 4.40 -9.17 8.14
CA THR A 16 3.84 -10.20 7.25
C THR A 16 2.51 -9.77 6.68
N ALA A 17 1.59 -9.27 7.52
CA ALA A 17 0.28 -8.78 7.08
C ALA A 17 0.41 -7.62 6.10
N ILE A 18 1.31 -6.68 6.34
CA ILE A 18 1.58 -5.55 5.42
C ILE A 18 2.15 -6.05 4.09
N GLY A 19 3.10 -6.98 4.11
CA GLY A 19 3.64 -7.59 2.90
C GLY A 19 2.58 -8.30 2.07
N MET A 20 1.73 -9.11 2.71
CA MET A 20 0.61 -9.78 2.03
C MET A 20 -0.44 -8.78 1.50
N TRP A 21 -0.78 -7.76 2.28
CA TRP A 21 -1.69 -6.69 1.86
C TRP A 21 -1.17 -5.98 0.61
N ALA A 22 0.11 -5.60 0.57
CA ALA A 22 0.71 -4.96 -0.60
C ALA A 22 0.63 -5.86 -1.84
N ILE A 23 0.87 -7.17 -1.69
CA ILE A 23 0.72 -8.14 -2.79
C ILE A 23 -0.74 -8.20 -3.26
N PHE A 24 -1.72 -8.26 -2.35
CA PHE A 24 -3.14 -8.28 -2.72
C PHE A 24 -3.58 -7.00 -3.43
N VAL A 25 -3.11 -5.84 -2.97
CA VAL A 25 -3.37 -4.55 -3.64
C VAL A 25 -2.76 -4.54 -5.04
N ALA A 26 -1.52 -5.00 -5.20
CA ALA A 26 -0.89 -5.09 -6.51
C ALA A 26 -1.66 -6.01 -7.47
N ILE A 27 -2.08 -7.18 -6.99
CA ILE A 27 -2.92 -8.11 -7.76
C ILE A 27 -4.24 -7.44 -8.14
N TYR A 28 -4.88 -6.74 -7.21
CA TYR A 28 -6.11 -6.00 -7.48
C TYR A 28 -5.92 -4.97 -8.59
N VAL A 29 -4.82 -4.19 -8.55
CA VAL A 29 -4.46 -3.22 -9.59
C VAL A 29 -4.27 -3.89 -10.94
N PHE A 30 -3.59 -5.04 -11.01
CA PHE A 30 -3.41 -5.76 -12.29
C PHE A 30 -4.72 -6.30 -12.87
N ILE A 31 -5.63 -6.78 -12.02
CA ILE A 31 -6.95 -7.30 -12.46
C ILE A 31 -7.86 -6.15 -12.89
N HIS A 32 -7.76 -5.01 -12.21
CA HIS A 32 -8.60 -3.83 -12.42
C HIS A 32 -7.81 -2.70 -13.08
N ASN A 33 -6.88 -3.05 -13.96
CA ASN A 33 -6.12 -2.07 -14.73
C ASN A 33 -7.13 -1.19 -15.48
N ASP A 34 -6.99 0.14 -15.45
CA ASP A 34 -7.96 1.09 -16.01
C ASP A 34 -9.35 1.15 -15.32
N TYR A 35 -9.59 0.50 -14.16
CA TYR A 35 -10.88 0.61 -13.46
C TYR A 35 -11.24 2.07 -13.08
N LEU A 36 -10.23 2.87 -12.74
CA LEU A 36 -10.42 4.29 -12.42
C LEU A 36 -10.66 5.14 -13.68
N SER A 37 -10.31 4.65 -14.88
CA SER A 37 -10.68 5.30 -16.14
C SER A 37 -12.12 4.94 -16.56
N ILE A 38 -12.62 3.76 -16.19
CA ILE A 38 -14.00 3.31 -16.46
C ILE A 38 -15.04 3.99 -15.54
N VAL A 39 -14.70 4.29 -14.29
CA VAL A 39 -15.60 4.98 -13.32
C VAL A 39 -15.47 6.51 -13.38
N ALA A 40 -14.67 7.05 -14.31
CA ALA A 40 -14.65 8.47 -14.58
C ALA A 40 -16.00 8.91 -15.19
N ILE A 41 -16.95 9.23 -14.30
CA ILE A 41 -18.13 10.04 -14.60
C ILE A 41 -17.63 11.24 -15.42
N ASP A 42 -18.15 11.32 -16.64
CA ASP A 42 -17.84 12.03 -17.89
C ASP A 42 -17.42 13.53 -17.84
N ASN A 43 -17.09 14.08 -16.66
CA ASN A 43 -16.75 15.49 -16.48
C ASN A 43 -15.35 15.77 -15.92
N LEU A 44 -14.72 14.87 -15.14
CA LEU A 44 -13.37 15.13 -14.61
C LEU A 44 -12.23 14.65 -15.53
N SER A 45 -12.49 13.66 -16.40
CA SER A 45 -11.53 13.15 -17.39
C SER A 45 -11.13 14.17 -18.46
N LYS A 46 -11.81 15.31 -18.54
CA LYS A 46 -11.48 16.41 -19.47
C LYS A 46 -10.48 17.40 -18.88
N ASN A 47 -10.20 17.36 -17.57
CA ASN A 47 -9.21 18.23 -16.95
C ASN A 47 -7.81 17.60 -17.05
N LYS A 48 -7.09 17.96 -18.11
CA LYS A 48 -5.72 17.48 -18.42
C LYS A 48 -4.75 17.60 -17.24
N ASN A 49 -4.92 18.61 -16.38
CA ASN A 49 -4.06 18.80 -15.22
C ASN A 49 -4.26 17.71 -14.17
N VAL A 50 -5.49 17.26 -13.91
CA VAL A 50 -5.77 16.22 -12.91
C VAL A 50 -5.21 14.87 -13.36
N ILE A 51 -5.32 14.54 -14.65
CA ILE A 51 -4.77 13.31 -15.21
C ILE A 51 -3.24 13.31 -15.11
N LEU A 52 -2.58 14.44 -15.42
CA LEU A 52 -1.13 14.54 -15.35
C LEU A 52 -0.57 14.23 -13.95
N TYR A 53 -1.25 14.68 -12.89
CA TYR A 53 -0.76 14.51 -11.52
C TYR A 53 -1.26 13.24 -10.83
N THR A 54 -2.33 12.62 -11.33
CA THR A 54 -2.98 11.49 -10.64
C THR A 54 -3.03 10.21 -11.45
N GLY A 55 -2.82 10.26 -12.76
CA GLY A 55 -3.00 9.12 -13.67
C GLY A 55 -2.07 7.94 -13.38
N PHE A 56 -0.89 8.19 -12.79
CA PHE A 56 0.08 7.13 -12.50
C PHE A 56 -0.45 6.03 -11.57
N VAL A 57 -1.45 6.31 -10.73
CA VAL A 57 -2.06 5.31 -9.83
C VAL A 57 -2.99 4.34 -10.56
N ASP A 58 -3.39 4.69 -11.78
CA ASP A 58 -4.30 3.91 -12.61
C ASP A 58 -3.54 2.94 -13.54
N GLU A 59 -2.22 3.09 -13.66
CA GLU A 59 -1.40 2.29 -14.55
C GLU A 59 -0.78 1.07 -13.85
N TRP A 60 -0.55 0.01 -14.63
CA TRP A 60 0.04 -1.25 -14.15
C TRP A 60 1.41 -1.07 -13.46
N GLN A 61 2.16 -0.02 -13.82
CA GLN A 61 3.45 0.33 -13.21
C GLN A 61 3.29 0.60 -11.72
N PHE A 62 2.19 1.19 -11.29
CA PHE A 62 1.90 1.38 -9.87
C PHE A 62 1.71 0.03 -9.16
N GLY A 63 1.01 -0.91 -9.79
CA GLY A 63 0.90 -2.29 -9.29
C GLY A 63 2.26 -2.97 -9.10
N VAL A 64 3.20 -2.77 -10.04
CA VAL A 64 4.59 -3.28 -9.92
C VAL A 64 5.31 -2.68 -8.72
N VAL A 65 5.22 -1.37 -8.53
CA VAL A 65 5.85 -0.65 -7.41
C VAL A 65 5.34 -1.17 -6.07
N VAL A 66 4.03 -1.34 -5.92
CA VAL A 66 3.42 -1.91 -4.70
C VAL A 66 3.85 -3.36 -4.50
N LEU A 67 3.86 -4.17 -5.57
CA LEU A 67 4.27 -5.58 -5.52
C LEU A 67 5.70 -5.73 -5.01
N VAL A 68 6.63 -4.93 -5.53
CA VAL A 68 8.03 -4.93 -5.12
C VAL A 68 8.14 -4.64 -3.62
N GLY A 69 7.40 -3.65 -3.11
CA GLY A 69 7.38 -3.36 -1.66
C GLY A 69 6.89 -4.53 -0.82
N GLY A 70 5.83 -5.21 -1.26
CA GLY A 70 5.31 -6.40 -0.58
C GLY A 70 6.29 -7.57 -0.58
N LEU A 71 6.95 -7.83 -1.71
CA LEU A 71 7.97 -8.88 -1.83
C LEU A 71 9.21 -8.58 -0.98
N LEU A 72 9.69 -7.33 -0.95
CA LEU A 72 10.81 -6.93 -0.12
C LEU A 72 10.49 -7.08 1.38
N MET A 73 9.27 -6.71 1.79
CA MET A 73 8.81 -6.90 3.16
C MET A 73 8.82 -8.39 3.56
N LEU A 74 8.22 -9.25 2.74
CA LEU A 74 8.20 -10.69 3.02
C LEU A 74 9.61 -11.30 2.98
N ALA A 75 10.48 -10.84 2.08
CA ALA A 75 11.88 -11.24 2.07
C ALA A 75 12.62 -10.83 3.36
N GLY A 76 12.32 -9.64 3.89
CA GLY A 76 12.79 -9.18 5.19
C GLY A 76 12.37 -10.11 6.33
N VAL A 77 11.09 -10.46 6.39
CA VAL A 77 10.55 -11.40 7.38
C VAL A 77 11.20 -12.78 7.29
N LEU A 78 11.28 -13.36 6.08
CA LEU A 78 11.84 -14.70 5.87
C LEU A 78 13.34 -14.77 6.20
N LYS A 79 14.06 -13.66 6.05
CA LYS A 79 15.46 -13.51 6.44
C LYS A 79 15.64 -13.06 7.90
N ASN A 80 14.55 -12.74 8.62
CA ASN A 80 14.57 -12.08 9.92
C ASN A 80 15.50 -10.85 9.93
N ASN A 81 15.45 -10.05 8.87
CA ASN A 81 16.31 -8.88 8.66
C ASN A 81 15.51 -7.61 8.95
N GLU A 82 15.74 -7.03 10.13
CA GLU A 82 15.06 -5.82 10.59
C GLU A 82 15.30 -4.62 9.69
N ALA A 83 16.54 -4.39 9.23
CA ALA A 83 16.84 -3.27 8.35
C ALA A 83 16.04 -3.34 7.03
N LEU A 84 15.88 -4.54 6.46
CA LEU A 84 15.07 -4.73 5.26
C LEU A 84 13.57 -4.56 5.54
N MET A 85 13.08 -5.03 6.69
CA MET A 85 11.68 -4.81 7.09
C MET A 85 11.40 -3.31 7.28
N THR A 86 12.28 -2.58 7.97
CA THR A 86 12.19 -1.14 8.18
C THR A 86 12.26 -0.35 6.87
N ALA A 87 13.22 -0.67 5.99
CA ALA A 87 13.32 -0.03 4.68
C ALA A 87 12.06 -0.26 3.83
N SER A 88 11.54 -1.50 3.84
CA SER A 88 10.31 -1.85 3.13
C SER A 88 9.09 -1.11 3.71
N THR A 89 9.04 -0.93 5.04
CA THR A 89 8.03 -0.12 5.72
C THR A 89 8.06 1.32 5.22
N PHE A 90 9.22 1.98 5.23
CA PHE A 90 9.35 3.35 4.72
C PHE A 90 8.97 3.49 3.25
N TYR A 91 9.37 2.52 2.43
CA TYR A 91 9.01 2.47 1.02
C TYR A 91 7.48 2.39 0.82
N LEU A 92 6.82 1.45 1.51
CA LEU A 92 5.36 1.29 1.44
C LEU A 92 4.61 2.49 2.03
N ILE A 93 5.16 3.16 3.05
CA ILE A 93 4.61 4.43 3.57
C ILE A 93 4.64 5.52 2.52
N ALA A 94 5.78 5.71 1.84
CA ALA A 94 5.92 6.74 0.83
C ALA A 94 4.91 6.52 -0.32
N ILE A 95 4.76 5.27 -0.76
CA ILE A 95 3.75 4.89 -1.76
C ILE A 95 2.33 5.21 -1.28
N ASN A 96 2.00 4.84 -0.04
CA ASN A 96 0.69 5.14 0.54
C ASN A 96 0.44 6.64 0.72
N GLY A 97 1.45 7.42 1.06
CA GLY A 97 1.34 8.88 1.17
C GLY A 97 1.11 9.54 -0.19
N ALA A 98 1.79 9.06 -1.24
CA ALA A 98 1.56 9.53 -2.61
C ALA A 98 0.13 9.20 -3.06
N LEU A 99 -0.33 7.98 -2.80
CA LEU A 99 -1.70 7.58 -3.11
C LEU A 99 -2.72 8.42 -2.33
N LEU A 100 -2.56 8.58 -1.03
CA LEU A 100 -3.46 9.40 -0.21
C LEU A 100 -3.59 10.80 -0.81
N THR A 101 -2.47 11.40 -1.20
CA THR A 101 -2.45 12.71 -1.87
C THR A 101 -3.28 12.70 -3.15
N VAL A 102 -3.06 11.72 -4.03
CA VAL A 102 -3.79 11.58 -5.29
C VAL A 102 -5.29 11.37 -5.05
N PHE A 103 -5.65 10.47 -4.15
CA PHE A 103 -7.03 10.16 -3.82
C PHE A 103 -7.75 11.33 -3.12
N SER A 104 -7.07 12.07 -2.25
CA SER A 104 -7.58 13.31 -1.66
C SER A 104 -7.80 14.39 -2.70
N LEU A 105 -6.87 14.57 -3.64
CA LEU A 105 -7.05 15.51 -4.76
C LEU A 105 -8.25 15.12 -5.63
N ARG A 106 -8.41 13.83 -5.95
CA ARG A 106 -9.57 13.33 -6.71
C ARG A 106 -10.88 13.49 -5.95
N ALA A 107 -10.90 13.21 -4.65
CA ALA A 107 -12.10 13.37 -3.80
C ALA A 107 -12.50 14.85 -3.63
N PHE A 108 -11.52 15.75 -3.50
CA PHE A 108 -11.79 17.19 -3.45
C PHE A 108 -12.39 17.70 -4.77
N MET A 109 -11.94 17.16 -5.90
CA MET A 109 -12.38 17.61 -7.23
C MET A 109 -13.64 16.88 -7.72
N ASN A 110 -14.02 15.74 -7.14
CA ASN A 110 -15.19 14.97 -7.53
C ASN A 110 -15.87 14.31 -6.31
N GLY A 111 -17.08 14.75 -5.98
CA GLY A 111 -17.86 14.24 -4.84
C GLY A 111 -18.38 12.80 -4.99
N TYR A 112 -18.26 12.19 -6.18
CA TYR A 112 -18.62 10.79 -6.43
C TYR A 112 -17.46 9.82 -6.20
N PHE A 113 -16.31 10.31 -5.72
CA PHE A 113 -15.12 9.50 -5.59
C PHE A 113 -15.31 8.37 -4.56
N ASN A 114 -14.86 7.16 -4.93
CA ASN A 114 -15.20 5.92 -4.25
C ASN A 114 -14.63 5.87 -2.80
N ILE A 115 -15.53 5.98 -1.82
CA ILE A 115 -15.30 5.89 -0.38
C ILE A 115 -14.49 4.63 0.02
N THR A 116 -14.57 3.56 -0.77
CA THR A 116 -13.83 2.30 -0.56
C THR A 116 -12.31 2.51 -0.53
N TRP A 117 -11.78 3.40 -1.37
CA TRP A 117 -10.34 3.70 -1.37
C TRP A 117 -9.94 4.50 -0.14
N ALA A 118 -10.73 5.50 0.26
CA ALA A 118 -10.47 6.26 1.49
C ALA A 118 -10.42 5.37 2.74
N TYR A 119 -11.33 4.39 2.85
CA TYR A 119 -11.31 3.41 3.94
C TYR A 119 -10.13 2.44 3.85
N ALA A 120 -9.79 1.96 2.65
CA ALA A 120 -8.60 1.13 2.45
C ALA A 120 -7.32 1.89 2.84
N PHE A 121 -7.23 3.19 2.52
CA PHE A 121 -6.13 4.06 2.94
C PHE A 121 -6.07 4.27 4.45
N LEU A 122 -7.20 4.58 5.09
CA LEU A 122 -7.24 4.74 6.53
C LEU A 122 -6.81 3.46 7.25
N ALA A 123 -7.25 2.30 6.76
CA ALA A 123 -6.84 1.00 7.30
C ALA A 123 -5.31 0.81 7.18
N THR A 124 -4.71 1.17 6.05
CA THR A 124 -3.27 1.05 5.84
C THR A 124 -2.46 2.02 6.69
N VAL A 125 -2.86 3.29 6.76
CA VAL A 125 -2.20 4.29 7.63
C VAL A 125 -2.29 3.87 9.09
N THR A 126 -3.41 3.28 9.51
CA THR A 126 -3.58 2.76 10.86
C THR A 126 -2.66 1.56 11.12
N MET A 127 -2.58 0.59 10.19
CA MET A 127 -1.65 -0.54 10.30
C MET A 127 -0.19 -0.09 10.40
N ILE A 128 0.19 0.92 9.61
CA ILE A 128 1.53 1.51 9.65
C ILE A 128 1.77 2.27 10.96
N GLY A 129 0.80 3.06 11.44
CA GLY A 129 0.91 3.76 12.73
C GLY A 129 1.07 2.79 13.90
N LEU A 130 0.44 1.61 13.81
CA LEU A 130 0.61 0.53 14.77
C LEU A 130 2.02 -0.10 14.69
N LEU A 131 2.66 -0.22 13.51
CA LEU A 131 4.08 -0.62 13.42
C LEU A 131 4.99 0.31 14.22
N PHE A 132 4.85 1.63 14.03
CA PHE A 132 5.73 2.60 14.69
C PHE A 132 5.52 2.68 16.21
N LYS A 133 4.29 2.44 16.69
CA LYS A 133 4.02 2.31 18.13
C LYS A 133 4.48 0.97 18.70
N GLY A 134 4.45 -0.10 17.90
CA GLY A 134 4.89 -1.45 18.31
C GLY A 134 6.41 -1.58 18.45
N GLY A 135 7.20 -0.88 17.64
CA GLY A 135 8.67 -0.91 17.70
C GLY A 135 9.29 -0.38 19.00
N ASN A 136 8.50 0.24 19.88
CA ASN A 136 8.95 0.69 21.20
C ASN A 136 8.61 -0.28 22.35
N HIS A 137 7.81 -1.33 22.12
CA HIS A 137 7.44 -2.28 23.18
C HIS A 137 8.38 -3.50 23.28
N ASP A 138 9.28 -3.69 22.33
CA ASP A 138 10.28 -4.77 22.38
C ASP A 138 11.57 -4.36 23.14
N ARG A 139 11.55 -3.24 23.86
CA ARG A 139 12.64 -2.76 24.74
C ARG A 139 12.29 -2.89 26.24
N PHE A 140 11.63 -3.98 26.62
CA PHE A 140 11.57 -4.37 28.02
C PHE A 140 12.48 -5.58 28.22
N ASP A 141 13.78 -5.26 28.34
CA ASP A 141 14.66 -5.95 29.28
C ASP A 141 14.25 -5.56 30.71
#